data_AF-A0A355A9X9-F1
#
_entry.id   AF-A0A355A9X9-F1
#
_cell.length_a   1.000
_cell.length_b   1.000
_cell.length_c   1.000
_cell.angle_alpha   90.00
_cell.angle_beta   90.00
_cell.angle_gamma   90.00
#
_symmetry.space_group_name_H-M   'P 1'
#
loop_
_entity.id
_entity.type
_entity.pdbx_description
1 polymer ?
#
loop_
_entity_poly.entity_id
_entity_poly.type
_entity_poly.pdbx_seq_one_letter_code
_entity_poly.pdbx_strand_id
1 'polypeptide(L)'
;MKKQITLYEKDLPNISIHINANINKDGGLQIEGIDTGENVEKIWGDWDYEYYINTDKENKNKLIKQLKNKGFKVSNDMELLRYLKQHYAVNEAYTEIKSLLTKENIEFKIFTWA
;
A
#
# COMPACT_ATOMS: atom_id res chain seq x y z
N MET A 1 4.42 6.30 17.92
CA MET A 1 5.10 5.49 16.88
C MET A 1 4.22 5.45 15.65
N LYS A 2 4.76 5.75 14.47
CA LYS A 2 4.08 5.55 13.18
C LYS A 2 3.92 4.03 12.96
N LYS A 3 2.70 3.54 12.74
CA LYS A 3 2.48 2.12 12.40
C LYS A 3 2.69 1.95 10.90
N GLN A 4 3.87 1.53 10.49
CA GLN A 4 4.27 1.42 9.08
C GLN A 4 5.08 0.14 8.85
N ILE A 5 5.02 -0.40 7.63
CA ILE A 5 5.90 -1.46 7.14
C ILE A 5 6.24 -1.22 5.66
N THR A 6 7.51 -1.44 5.30
CA THR A 6 7.94 -1.42 3.90
C THR A 6 7.47 -2.68 3.20
N LEU A 7 6.63 -2.56 2.18
CA LEU A 7 6.18 -3.70 1.38
C LEU A 7 7.25 -4.10 0.38
N TYR A 8 7.78 -3.13 -0.37
CA TYR A 8 8.77 -3.35 -1.41
C TYR A 8 9.73 -2.17 -1.48
N GLU A 9 10.99 -2.47 -1.79
CA GLU A 9 12.05 -1.49 -1.93
C GLU A 9 13.06 -2.04 -2.94
N LYS A 10 13.42 -1.24 -3.93
CA LYS A 10 14.41 -1.62 -4.94
C LYS A 10 15.09 -0.40 -5.51
N ASP A 11 16.42 -0.39 -5.41
CA ASP A 11 17.27 0.58 -6.07
C ASP A 11 17.96 -0.03 -7.29
N LEU A 12 17.80 0.62 -8.43
CA LEU A 12 18.51 0.36 -9.68
C LEU A 12 19.18 1.66 -10.15
N PRO A 13 20.19 1.60 -11.05
CA PRO A 13 20.94 2.79 -11.47
C PRO A 13 20.08 3.98 -11.93
N ASN A 14 18.94 3.72 -12.58
CA ASN A 14 18.11 4.76 -13.20
C ASN A 14 16.68 4.83 -12.63
N ILE A 15 16.39 4.04 -11.59
CA ILE A 15 15.08 4.04 -10.92
C ILE A 15 15.21 3.49 -9.50
N SER A 16 14.63 4.19 -8.53
CA SER A 16 14.41 3.73 -7.17
C SER A 16 12.90 3.62 -6.92
N ILE A 17 12.49 2.54 -6.26
CA ILE A 17 11.08 2.21 -5.99
C ILE A 17 10.95 1.95 -4.50
N HIS A 18 10.03 2.65 -3.84
CA HIS A 18 9.67 2.38 -2.45
C HIS A 18 8.16 2.29 -2.30
N ILE A 19 7.66 1.21 -1.71
CA ILE A 19 6.24 1.01 -1.42
C ILE A 19 6.07 0.66 0.06
N ASN A 20 5.23 1.43 0.74
CA ASN A 20 4.93 1.31 2.16
C ASN A 20 3.44 1.09 2.40
N ALA A 21 3.12 0.34 3.45
CA ALA A 21 1.80 0.32 4.06
C ALA A 21 1.86 0.95 5.45
N ASN A 22 0.93 1.84 5.76
CA ASN A 22 0.85 2.47 7.07
C ASN A 22 -0.59 2.63 7.56
N ILE A 23 -0.75 2.79 8.88
CA ILE A 23 -2.01 3.26 9.47
C ILE A 23 -1.88 4.76 9.71
N ASN A 24 -2.72 5.53 9.04
CA ASN A 24 -2.71 6.98 9.12
C ASN A 24 -3.25 7.48 10.48
N LYS A 25 -3.13 8.79 10.73
CA LYS A 25 -3.56 9.43 11.98
C LYS A 25 -5.05 9.23 12.31
N ASP A 26 -5.88 9.05 11.29
CA ASP A 26 -7.33 8.85 11.44
C ASP A 26 -7.71 7.36 11.62
N GLY A 27 -6.70 6.47 11.62
CA GLY A 27 -6.86 5.03 11.83
C GLY A 27 -7.21 4.23 10.58
N GLY A 28 -7.13 4.86 9.41
CA GLY A 28 -7.29 4.23 8.10
C GLY A 28 -6.01 3.57 7.59
N LEU A 29 -6.14 2.70 6.59
CA LEU A 29 -5.01 2.07 5.89
C LEU A 29 -4.59 2.95 4.71
N GLN A 30 -3.30 3.23 4.62
CA GLN A 30 -2.69 3.89 3.48
C GLN A 30 -1.63 2.97 2.86
N ILE A 31 -1.70 2.79 1.55
CA ILE A 31 -0.58 2.30 0.74
C ILE A 31 -0.03 3.52 0.02
N GLU A 32 1.27 3.76 0.16
CA GLU A 32 1.99 4.85 -0.49
C GLU A 32 3.19 4.26 -1.21
N GLY A 33 3.44 4.71 -2.43
CA GLY A 33 4.67 4.41 -3.12
C GLY A 33 5.19 5.60 -3.89
N ILE A 34 6.50 5.58 -4.09
CA ILE A 34 7.24 6.58 -4.85
C ILE A 34 8.25 5.86 -5.72
N ASP A 35 8.21 6.21 -7.00
CA ASP A 35 9.23 5.83 -7.97
C ASP A 35 10.02 7.10 -8.29
N THR A 36 11.35 7.06 -8.24
CA THR A 36 12.21 8.21 -8.56
C THR A 36 13.33 7.83 -9.51
N GLY A 37 13.84 8.78 -10.30
CA GLY A 37 15.03 8.60 -11.11
C GLY A 37 14.84 8.96 -12.58
N GLU A 38 15.93 8.87 -13.35
CA GLU A 38 15.94 9.29 -14.75
C GLU A 38 14.87 8.59 -15.62
N ASN A 39 14.54 7.34 -15.31
CA ASN A 39 13.50 6.64 -16.06
C ASN A 39 12.11 7.23 -15.78
N VAL A 40 11.87 7.75 -14.57
CA VAL A 40 10.63 8.42 -14.20
C VAL A 40 10.52 9.74 -14.97
N GLU A 41 11.58 10.55 -14.96
CA GLU A 41 11.64 11.83 -15.70
C GLU A 41 11.39 11.63 -17.20
N LYS A 42 11.99 10.60 -17.80
CA LYS A 42 11.80 10.29 -19.22
C LYS A 42 10.36 9.89 -19.59
N ILE A 43 9.62 9.29 -18.65
CA ILE A 43 8.25 8.78 -18.89
C ILE A 43 7.21 9.82 -18.51
N TRP A 44 7.37 10.48 -17.37
CA TRP A 44 6.37 11.34 -16.74
C TRP A 44 6.69 12.83 -16.87
N GLY A 45 7.94 13.19 -17.17
CA GLY A 45 8.39 14.58 -17.25
C GLY A 45 8.82 15.19 -15.91
N ASP A 46 8.75 14.41 -14.82
CA ASP A 46 9.20 14.78 -13.48
C ASP A 46 10.05 13.66 -12.87
N TRP A 47 10.94 14.02 -11.95
CA TRP A 47 11.93 13.12 -11.35
C TRP A 47 11.28 12.07 -10.43
N ASP A 48 10.10 12.36 -9.90
CA ASP A 48 9.35 11.50 -9.01
C ASP A 48 7.92 11.22 -9.50
N TYR A 49 7.43 10.04 -9.15
CA TYR A 49 6.07 9.61 -9.38
C TYR A 49 5.53 8.98 -8.11
N GLU A 50 4.55 9.63 -7.49
CA GLU A 50 3.93 9.17 -6.26
C GLU A 50 2.56 8.57 -6.52
N TYR A 51 2.21 7.52 -5.77
CA TYR A 51 0.92 6.86 -5.88
C TYR A 51 0.41 6.36 -4.53
N TYR A 52 -0.90 6.51 -4.32
CA TYR A 52 -1.53 6.29 -3.04
C TYR A 52 -2.84 5.50 -3.17
N ILE A 53 -3.11 4.66 -2.18
CA ILE A 53 -4.42 4.07 -1.88
C ILE A 53 -4.77 4.43 -0.45
N ASN A 54 -5.94 5.01 -0.23
CA ASN A 54 -6.42 5.37 1.09
C ASN A 54 -7.76 4.70 1.37
N THR A 55 -7.80 3.93 2.46
CA THR A 55 -9.02 3.33 3.04
C THR A 55 -9.25 3.95 4.41
N ASP A 56 -10.46 4.39 4.72
CA ASP A 56 -10.77 4.94 6.05
C ASP A 56 -10.73 3.85 7.15
N LYS A 57 -10.91 4.29 8.41
CA LYS A 57 -10.90 3.40 9.58
C LYS A 57 -11.99 2.32 9.53
N GLU A 58 -13.19 2.67 9.08
CA GLU A 58 -14.32 1.74 9.01
C GLU A 58 -14.05 0.65 7.97
N ASN A 59 -13.67 1.06 6.77
CA ASN A 59 -13.36 0.18 5.66
C ASN A 59 -12.12 -0.69 5.93
N LYS A 60 -11.09 -0.17 6.60
CA LYS A 60 -9.97 -0.99 7.09
C LYS A 60 -10.44 -2.03 8.13
N ASN A 61 -11.31 -1.65 9.05
CA ASN A 61 -11.84 -2.61 10.03
C ASN A 61 -12.69 -3.69 9.36
N LYS A 62 -13.46 -3.36 8.30
CA LYS A 62 -14.16 -4.33 7.46
C LYS A 62 -13.18 -5.31 6.81
N LEU A 63 -12.07 -4.82 6.26
CA LEU A 63 -11.02 -5.67 5.69
C LEU A 63 -10.46 -6.66 6.72
N ILE A 64 -10.09 -6.18 7.92
CA ILE A 64 -9.62 -7.05 9.02
C ILE A 64 -10.64 -8.14 9.33
N LYS A 65 -11.92 -7.78 9.44
CA LYS A 65 -13.00 -8.74 9.71
C LYS A 65 -13.14 -9.78 8.59
N GLN A 66 -13.06 -9.38 7.33
CA GLN A 66 -13.16 -10.29 6.19
C GLN A 66 -11.97 -11.24 6.11
N LEU A 67 -10.74 -10.74 6.30
CA LEU A 67 -9.55 -11.57 6.35
C LEU A 67 -9.63 -12.58 7.51
N LYS A 68 -10.07 -12.14 8.69
CA LYS A 68 -10.32 -13.02 9.83
C LYS A 68 -11.37 -14.10 9.53
N ASN A 69 -12.47 -13.75 8.87
CA ASN A 69 -13.50 -14.71 8.45
C ASN A 69 -12.98 -15.74 7.44
N LYS A 70 -11.92 -15.40 6.69
CA LYS A 70 -11.21 -16.32 5.79
C LYS A 70 -10.16 -17.18 6.48
N GLY A 71 -10.04 -17.09 7.81
CA GLY A 71 -9.11 -17.88 8.61
C GLY A 71 -7.72 -17.26 8.76
N PHE A 72 -7.49 -16.04 8.27
CA PHE A 72 -6.20 -15.37 8.46
C PHE A 72 -6.08 -14.84 9.90
N LYS A 73 -4.86 -14.90 10.46
CA LYS A 73 -4.55 -14.36 11.79
C LYS A 73 -4.34 -12.84 11.72
N VAL A 74 -5.44 -12.11 11.58
CA VAL A 74 -5.46 -10.64 11.50
C VAL A 74 -6.52 -10.11 12.48
N SER A 75 -6.09 -9.51 13.58
CA SER A 75 -6.95 -9.00 14.66
C SER A 75 -6.74 -7.53 15.00
N ASN A 76 -5.65 -6.92 14.54
CA ASN A 76 -5.32 -5.52 14.79
C ASN A 76 -4.49 -4.92 13.64
N ASP A 77 -4.30 -3.60 13.71
CA ASP A 77 -3.53 -2.82 12.74
C ASP A 77 -2.15 -3.41 12.40
N MET A 78 -1.39 -3.84 13.40
CA MET A 78 -0.03 -4.37 13.16
C MET A 78 -0.07 -5.75 12.50
N GLU A 79 -1.05 -6.58 12.83
CA GLU A 79 -1.26 -7.87 12.16
C GLU A 79 -1.74 -7.69 10.72
N LEU A 80 -2.55 -6.65 10.44
CA LEU A 80 -2.91 -6.30 9.07
C LEU A 80 -1.66 -5.91 8.27
N LEU A 81 -0.81 -5.03 8.81
CA LEU A 81 0.43 -4.64 8.13
C LEU A 81 1.36 -5.85 7.89
N ARG A 82 1.48 -6.75 8.86
CA ARG A 82 2.26 -8.00 8.70
C ARG A 82 1.66 -8.93 7.65
N TYR A 83 0.33 -9.06 7.61
CA TYR A 83 -0.36 -9.82 6.56
C TYR A 83 -0.04 -9.23 5.18
N LEU A 84 -0.14 -7.91 5.02
CA LEU A 84 0.21 -7.25 3.76
C LEU A 84 1.66 -7.51 3.36
N LYS A 85 2.62 -7.39 4.30
CA LYS A 85 4.02 -7.72 4.04
C LYS A 85 4.22 -9.18 3.65
N GLN A 86 3.55 -10.11 4.31
CA GLN A 86 3.73 -11.53 4.04
C GLN A 86 3.19 -11.95 2.66
N HIS A 87 2.13 -11.31 2.19
CA HIS A 87 1.42 -11.72 0.98
C HIS A 87 1.63 -10.83 -0.24
N TYR A 88 2.10 -9.59 -0.06
CA TYR A 88 2.17 -8.57 -1.11
C TYR A 88 3.52 -7.82 -1.11
N ALA A 89 4.60 -8.42 -0.61
CA ALA A 89 5.95 -7.82 -0.64
C ALA A 89 6.63 -7.96 -2.01
N VAL A 90 5.98 -7.45 -3.05
CA VAL A 90 6.42 -7.51 -4.45
C VAL A 90 6.37 -6.13 -5.09
N ASN A 91 7.00 -5.98 -6.25
CA ASN A 91 7.01 -4.73 -7.01
C ASN A 91 5.58 -4.23 -7.34
N GLU A 92 4.66 -5.17 -7.56
CA GLU A 92 3.27 -4.91 -7.91
C GLU A 92 2.37 -4.68 -6.67
N ALA A 93 2.93 -4.49 -5.47
CA ALA A 93 2.19 -4.40 -4.21
C ALA A 93 1.00 -3.43 -4.26
N TYR A 94 1.18 -2.25 -4.86
CA TYR A 94 0.09 -1.27 -5.05
C TYR A 94 -1.09 -1.89 -5.80
N THR A 95 -0.81 -2.52 -6.94
CA THR A 95 -1.82 -3.10 -7.83
C THR A 95 -2.50 -4.29 -7.20
N GLU A 96 -1.73 -5.19 -6.57
CA GLU A 96 -2.29 -6.38 -5.93
C GLU A 96 -3.13 -6.05 -4.70
N ILE A 97 -2.73 -5.05 -3.91
CA ILE A 97 -3.53 -4.60 -2.76
C ILE A 97 -4.79 -3.87 -3.23
N LYS A 98 -4.72 -3.07 -4.30
CA LYS A 98 -5.91 -2.51 -4.94
C LYS A 98 -6.88 -3.62 -5.33
N SER A 99 -6.40 -4.68 -5.98
CA SER A 99 -7.21 -5.84 -6.34
C SER A 99 -7.78 -6.57 -5.13
N LEU A 100 -7.02 -6.70 -4.03
CA LEU A 100 -7.53 -7.23 -2.77
C LEU A 100 -8.71 -6.39 -2.26
N LEU A 101 -8.54 -5.07 -2.14
CA LEU A 101 -9.58 -4.18 -1.63
C LEU A 101 -10.85 -4.25 -2.49
N THR A 102 -10.70 -4.24 -3.82
CA THR A 102 -11.83 -4.42 -4.73
C THR A 102 -12.52 -5.77 -4.55
N LYS A 103 -11.76 -6.87 -4.48
CA LYS A 103 -12.31 -8.23 -4.29
C LYS A 103 -13.05 -8.37 -2.97
N GLU A 104 -12.56 -7.73 -1.93
CA GLU A 104 -13.19 -7.71 -0.61
C GLU A 104 -14.32 -6.67 -0.49
N ASN A 105 -14.64 -5.95 -1.57
CA ASN A 105 -15.65 -4.88 -1.56
C ASN A 105 -15.38 -3.82 -0.48
N ILE A 106 -14.11 -3.44 -0.34
CA ILE A 106 -13.63 -2.39 0.54
C ILE A 106 -13.52 -1.10 -0.26
N GLU A 107 -14.15 -0.03 0.22
CA GLU A 107 -14.06 1.28 -0.43
C GLU A 107 -12.70 1.93 -0.15
N PHE A 108 -12.12 2.53 -1.19
CA PHE A 108 -10.85 3.25 -1.11
C PHE A 108 -10.80 4.39 -2.12
N LYS A 109 -9.89 5.33 -1.89
CA LYS A 109 -9.53 6.42 -2.81
C LYS A 109 -8.13 6.19 -3.35
N ILE A 110 -7.91 6.58 -4.60
CA ILE A 110 -6.59 6.59 -5.23
C ILE A 110 -6.16 8.02 -5.52
N PHE A 111 -4.87 8.27 -5.46
CA PHE A 111 -4.25 9.53 -5.84
C PHE A 111 -2.88 9.23 -6.46
N THR A 112 -2.50 10.00 -7.48
CA THR A 112 -1.19 9.91 -8.12
C THR A 112 -0.67 11.31 -8.40
N TRP A 113 0.64 11.51 -8.32
CA TRP A 113 1.30 12.78 -8.59
C TRP A 113 2.57 12.55 -9.40
N ALA A 114 2.79 13.40 -10.41
CA ALA A 114 3.93 13.44 -11.31
C ALA A 114 4.05 14.87 -11.86
#